data_AF-A0A956KQL2-F1
#
_entry.id   AF-A0A956KQL2-F1
#
_cell.length_a   1.000
_cell.length_b   1.000
_cell.length_c   1.000
_cell.angle_alpha   90.00
_cell.angle_beta   90.00
_cell.angle_gamma   90.00
#
_symmetry.space_group_name_H-M   'P 1'
#
loop_
_entity.id
_entity.type
_entity.pdbx_description
1 polymer ?
#
loop_
_entity_poly.entity_id
_entity_poly.type
_entity_poly.pdbx_seq_one_letter_code
_entity_poly.pdbx_strand_id
1 'polypeptide(L)'
;MLPAGSSGPGEARVIDGAGCWLTPGFIDLHTHYDAEIELAPMLGESLRHGVTTVVLGSCGLSFAVGEPEDLADMFCRVEGIPRATVEPLFQRVKTWSGPREYFEHLSGLALGPNVAAWLGHSAVRAAAMGLGRTLDAAAKPSSIELGRMAALLHEALDAGYLGLSVNTLPWDKMDGESYRSRPTPSVFAGWSEYRALAAILRERGSILQGVPNVSTKVNVLLFALLSAGGIFRRRRGLKTTLIALMDAAAARGIHRFAGALTRLTNTLLGGDLRMQALPNPFDMWVDGIEVPLFEEFGAGTEALHLEDVEARATLLRDPGYRRRFKRQWRNPILGRAYHRDLGEVRIIACPESDLVGKSFAEIGRARGLDPIDAMLDLVATHGKALRWFTVIANDRPDWLRWIVDHPDALIGFSDAGAHLRNMAY
;
A
#
# COMPACT_ATOMS: atom_id res chain seq x y z
N MET A 1 -16.24 -23.80 24.94
CA MET A 1 -16.08 -22.80 26.01
C MET A 1 -16.66 -23.41 27.28
N LEU A 2 -15.94 -23.33 28.38
CA LEU A 2 -16.34 -23.93 29.64
C LEU A 2 -16.87 -22.83 30.57
N PRO A 3 -17.98 -23.05 31.30
CA PRO A 3 -18.44 -22.11 32.32
C PRO A 3 -17.35 -21.82 33.35
N ALA A 4 -17.33 -20.60 33.90
CA ALA A 4 -16.43 -20.26 35.00
C ALA A 4 -16.56 -21.28 36.15
N GLY A 5 -15.42 -21.81 36.62
CA GLY A 5 -15.38 -22.82 37.69
C GLY A 5 -15.60 -24.27 37.25
N SER A 6 -15.71 -24.57 35.95
CA SER A 6 -15.81 -25.96 35.48
C SER A 6 -14.43 -26.58 35.20
N SER A 7 -14.27 -27.86 35.55
CA SER A 7 -13.09 -28.65 35.21
C SER A 7 -13.16 -29.06 33.74
N GLY A 8 -12.10 -28.80 32.98
CA GLY A 8 -12.02 -29.23 31.57
C GLY A 8 -11.97 -30.75 31.41
N PRO A 9 -12.23 -31.26 30.20
CA PRO A 9 -12.16 -32.69 29.94
C PRO A 9 -10.71 -33.22 30.11
N GLY A 10 -10.50 -34.14 31.04
CA GLY A 10 -9.24 -34.90 31.20
C GLY A 10 -8.03 -34.06 31.61
N GLU A 11 -6.89 -34.26 30.92
CA GLU A 11 -5.60 -33.58 31.12
C GLU A 11 -5.51 -32.20 30.45
N ALA A 12 -6.62 -31.66 29.94
CA ALA A 12 -6.60 -30.37 29.24
C ALA A 12 -6.17 -29.22 30.17
N ARG A 13 -5.23 -28.40 29.70
CA ARG A 13 -4.86 -27.16 30.39
C ARG A 13 -6.02 -26.17 30.32
N VAL A 14 -6.64 -25.89 31.47
CA VAL A 14 -7.63 -24.82 31.62
C VAL A 14 -6.90 -23.50 31.81
N ILE A 15 -7.25 -22.49 31.02
CA ILE A 15 -6.74 -21.12 31.11
C ILE A 15 -7.88 -20.23 31.58
N ASP A 16 -7.67 -19.48 32.66
CA ASP A 16 -8.62 -18.48 33.12
C ASP A 16 -8.57 -17.25 32.21
N GLY A 17 -9.70 -16.93 31.58
CA GLY A 17 -9.89 -15.78 30.71
C GLY A 17 -10.92 -14.80 31.24
N ALA A 18 -11.22 -14.81 32.55
CA ALA A 18 -12.17 -13.89 33.15
C ALA A 18 -11.79 -12.43 32.88
N GLY A 19 -12.76 -11.64 32.38
CA GLY A 19 -12.54 -10.24 32.00
C GLY A 19 -11.89 -10.01 30.62
N CYS A 20 -11.56 -11.08 29.89
CA CYS A 20 -10.97 -11.02 28.55
C CYS A 20 -12.00 -11.35 27.45
N TRP A 21 -11.71 -10.91 26.23
CA TRP A 21 -12.42 -11.33 25.03
C TRP A 21 -11.74 -12.56 24.42
N LEU A 22 -12.54 -13.58 24.06
CA LEU A 22 -12.07 -14.68 23.23
C LEU A 22 -12.62 -14.49 21.82
N THR A 23 -11.72 -14.22 20.87
CA THR A 23 -12.05 -14.02 19.46
C THR A 23 -11.31 -15.05 18.60
N PRO A 24 -11.75 -15.28 17.35
CA PRO A 24 -10.84 -15.79 16.34
C PRO A 24 -9.61 -14.89 16.24
N GLY A 25 -8.48 -15.46 15.85
CA GLY A 25 -7.30 -14.65 15.53
C GLY A 25 -7.56 -13.75 14.33
N PHE A 26 -6.93 -12.58 14.31
CA PHE A 26 -7.17 -11.60 13.27
C PHE A 26 -6.52 -12.03 11.96
N ILE A 27 -7.18 -11.70 10.85
CA ILE A 27 -6.67 -11.93 9.49
C ILE A 27 -6.26 -10.58 8.94
N ASP A 28 -4.96 -10.40 8.80
CA ASP A 28 -4.40 -9.22 8.17
C ASP A 28 -4.33 -9.43 6.66
N LEU A 29 -5.34 -8.89 5.98
CA LEU A 29 -5.56 -9.09 4.55
C LEU A 29 -4.69 -8.21 3.64
N HIS A 30 -3.86 -7.34 4.22
CA HIS A 30 -3.03 -6.40 3.47
C HIS A 30 -1.72 -6.11 4.19
N THR A 31 -0.72 -6.91 3.87
CA THR A 31 0.63 -6.73 4.41
C THR A 31 1.64 -6.60 3.29
N HIS A 32 2.80 -6.08 3.68
CA HIS A 32 4.03 -5.96 2.91
C HIS A 32 5.17 -6.65 3.66
N TYR A 33 4.87 -7.80 4.29
CA TYR A 33 5.86 -8.63 4.97
C TYR A 33 6.71 -9.47 4.00
N ASP A 34 6.57 -9.31 2.68
CA ASP A 34 7.28 -10.06 1.63
C ASP A 34 8.80 -10.12 1.87
N ALA A 35 9.42 -9.02 2.34
CA ALA A 35 10.84 -9.00 2.72
C ALA A 35 11.09 -9.44 4.17
N GLU A 36 10.22 -9.04 5.11
CA GLU A 36 10.42 -9.29 6.53
C GLU A 36 10.30 -10.78 6.88
N ILE A 37 9.40 -11.50 6.19
CA ILE A 37 9.19 -12.92 6.42
C ILE A 37 10.44 -13.76 6.11
N GLU A 38 11.30 -13.29 5.20
CA GLU A 38 12.57 -13.92 4.87
C GLU A 38 13.65 -13.70 5.95
N LEU A 39 13.50 -12.65 6.76
CA LEU A 39 14.41 -12.32 7.88
C LEU A 39 13.92 -12.91 9.21
N ALA A 40 12.63 -12.77 9.48
CA ALA A 40 11.98 -13.12 10.73
C ALA A 40 10.62 -13.78 10.46
N PRO A 41 10.60 -15.06 10.01
CA PRO A 41 9.38 -15.76 9.61
C PRO A 41 8.31 -15.86 10.70
N MET A 42 8.71 -15.68 11.97
CA MET A 42 7.81 -15.66 13.11
C MET A 42 6.85 -14.45 13.12
N LEU A 43 7.18 -13.34 12.45
CA LEU A 43 6.40 -12.10 12.43
C LEU A 43 5.85 -11.73 13.82
N GLY A 44 6.76 -11.69 14.80
CA GLY A 44 6.40 -11.65 16.22
C GLY A 44 5.56 -10.44 16.62
N GLU A 45 5.76 -9.29 15.97
CA GLU A 45 4.95 -8.10 16.22
C GLU A 45 3.50 -8.26 15.75
N SER A 46 3.25 -8.93 14.61
CA SER A 46 1.87 -9.21 14.17
C SER A 46 1.17 -10.15 15.15
N LEU A 47 1.87 -11.20 15.59
CA LEU A 47 1.34 -12.15 16.58
C LEU A 47 0.99 -11.46 17.91
N ARG A 48 1.81 -10.50 18.37
CA ARG A 48 1.54 -9.72 19.60
C ARG A 48 0.26 -8.88 19.50
N HIS A 49 -0.13 -8.48 18.29
CA HIS A 49 -1.38 -7.78 18.03
C HIS A 49 -2.57 -8.72 17.81
N GLY A 50 -2.40 -10.04 17.97
CA GLY A 50 -3.46 -11.03 17.82
C GLY A 50 -3.72 -11.46 16.36
N VAL A 51 -2.87 -11.05 15.41
CA VAL A 51 -2.92 -11.53 14.03
C VAL A 51 -2.46 -12.98 13.99
N THR A 52 -3.26 -13.84 13.36
CA THR A 52 -2.92 -15.26 13.16
C THR A 52 -2.80 -15.64 11.69
N THR A 53 -3.16 -14.74 10.77
CA THR A 53 -3.03 -14.93 9.33
C THR A 53 -2.63 -13.63 8.68
N VAL A 54 -1.59 -13.65 7.83
CA VAL A 54 -1.17 -12.51 7.02
C VAL A 54 -1.32 -12.82 5.53
N VAL A 55 -1.52 -11.78 4.73
CA VAL A 55 -1.58 -11.89 3.27
C VAL A 55 -0.48 -11.06 2.63
N LEU A 56 0.46 -11.74 1.97
CA LEU A 56 1.59 -11.16 1.25
C LEU A 56 1.23 -10.80 -0.19
N GLY A 57 2.12 -10.08 -0.87
CA GLY A 57 2.01 -9.84 -2.29
C GLY A 57 1.04 -8.70 -2.66
N SER A 58 0.79 -7.76 -1.75
CA SER A 58 -0.19 -6.69 -1.93
C SER A 58 0.24 -5.66 -2.99
N CYS A 59 -0.70 -4.87 -3.50
CA CYS A 59 -0.40 -3.68 -4.32
C CYS A 59 0.31 -3.96 -5.65
N GLY A 60 0.18 -5.16 -6.20
CA GLY A 60 0.89 -5.57 -7.42
C GLY A 60 2.35 -5.90 -7.19
N LEU A 61 2.82 -5.90 -5.95
CA LEU A 61 4.19 -6.24 -5.54
C LEU A 61 4.17 -7.65 -4.98
N SER A 62 5.10 -8.51 -5.39
CA SER A 62 5.23 -9.86 -4.81
C SER A 62 6.60 -10.42 -5.12
N PHE A 63 7.17 -11.23 -4.23
CA PHE A 63 8.51 -11.79 -4.41
C PHE A 63 8.55 -13.14 -5.15
N ALA A 64 7.39 -13.59 -5.65
CA ALA A 64 7.24 -14.88 -6.31
C ALA A 64 8.01 -15.02 -7.65
N VAL A 65 8.13 -13.95 -8.45
CA VAL A 65 8.61 -14.02 -9.83
C VAL A 65 9.47 -12.81 -10.18
N GLY A 66 10.64 -13.02 -10.79
CA GLY A 66 11.54 -11.94 -11.22
C GLY A 66 12.90 -12.03 -10.56
N GLU A 67 13.84 -11.19 -11.00
CA GLU A 67 15.19 -11.16 -10.46
C GLU A 67 15.24 -10.40 -9.13
N PRO A 68 16.21 -10.71 -8.24
CA PRO A 68 16.28 -10.06 -6.94
C PRO A 68 16.36 -8.53 -6.98
N GLU A 69 17.14 -8.02 -7.93
CA GLU A 69 17.35 -6.58 -8.15
C GLU A 69 16.04 -5.88 -8.53
N ASP A 70 15.33 -6.41 -9.53
CA ASP A 70 14.06 -5.87 -10.02
C ASP A 70 12.98 -5.88 -8.92
N LEU A 71 12.93 -6.97 -8.14
CA LEU A 71 11.96 -7.13 -7.05
C LEU A 71 12.22 -6.15 -5.90
N ALA A 72 13.49 -5.98 -5.52
CA ALA A 72 13.88 -4.97 -4.54
C ALA A 72 13.59 -3.55 -5.04
N ASP A 73 13.79 -3.26 -6.34
CA ASP A 73 13.46 -1.96 -6.92
C ASP A 73 11.96 -1.64 -6.89
N MET A 74 11.11 -2.62 -7.19
CA MET A 74 9.66 -2.42 -7.14
C MET A 74 9.13 -2.21 -5.73
N PHE A 75 9.77 -2.84 -4.74
CA PHE A 75 9.25 -2.94 -3.38
C PHE A 75 9.78 -1.85 -2.45
N CYS A 76 11.10 -1.65 -2.40
CA CYS A 76 11.74 -0.91 -1.31
C CYS A 76 11.31 0.55 -1.21
N ARG A 77 11.23 1.26 -2.34
CA ARG A 77 10.79 2.67 -2.33
C ARG A 77 9.28 2.81 -2.16
N VAL A 78 8.49 1.88 -2.68
CA VAL A 78 7.05 1.88 -2.45
C VAL A 78 6.77 1.70 -0.96
N GLU A 79 7.41 0.73 -0.30
CA GLU A 79 7.17 0.44 1.11
C GLU A 79 8.01 1.28 2.08
N GLY A 80 8.95 2.10 1.59
CA GLY A 80 9.86 2.86 2.44
C GLY A 80 10.81 1.99 3.26
N ILE A 81 11.22 0.84 2.72
CA ILE A 81 12.16 -0.11 3.32
C ILE A 81 13.54 0.05 2.67
N PRO A 82 14.66 -0.05 3.40
CA PRO A 82 15.99 0.15 2.82
C PRO A 82 16.38 -0.92 1.80
N ARG A 83 16.50 -0.54 0.52
CA ARG A 83 16.99 -1.43 -0.56
C ARG A 83 18.34 -2.06 -0.24
N ALA A 84 19.27 -1.30 0.34
CA ALA A 84 20.58 -1.78 0.76
C ALA A 84 20.53 -2.97 1.75
N THR A 85 19.38 -3.22 2.39
CA THR A 85 19.16 -4.41 3.23
C THR A 85 18.41 -5.51 2.48
N VAL A 86 17.36 -5.15 1.74
CA VAL A 86 16.47 -6.11 1.06
C VAL A 86 17.14 -6.79 -0.12
N GLU A 87 17.85 -6.04 -0.97
CA GLU A 87 18.48 -6.62 -2.17
C GLU A 87 19.52 -7.70 -1.81
N PRO A 88 20.52 -7.45 -0.92
CA PRO A 88 21.52 -8.48 -0.59
C PRO A 88 20.94 -9.67 0.16
N LEU A 89 19.90 -9.45 0.98
CA LEU A 89 19.13 -10.53 1.59
C LEU A 89 18.55 -11.42 0.48
N PHE A 90 17.88 -10.79 -0.47
CA PHE A 90 17.12 -11.50 -1.47
C PHE A 90 18.02 -12.24 -2.47
N GLN A 91 19.15 -11.64 -2.86
CA GLN A 91 20.21 -12.33 -3.62
C GLN A 91 20.71 -13.60 -2.94
N ARG A 92 20.67 -13.67 -1.60
CA ARG A 92 21.14 -14.83 -0.83
C ARG A 92 20.07 -15.91 -0.66
N VAL A 93 18.82 -15.53 -0.38
CA VAL A 93 17.77 -16.49 0.00
C VAL A 93 16.94 -16.98 -1.17
N LYS A 94 16.87 -16.21 -2.26
CA LYS A 94 16.00 -16.53 -3.38
C LYS A 94 16.54 -17.69 -4.19
N THR A 95 15.85 -18.83 -4.13
CA THR A 95 16.16 -20.06 -4.87
C THR A 95 15.04 -20.51 -5.80
N TRP A 96 13.89 -19.87 -5.72
CA TRP A 96 12.70 -20.18 -6.53
C TRP A 96 12.69 -19.41 -7.85
N SER A 97 11.95 -19.92 -8.84
CA SER A 97 11.80 -19.32 -10.18
C SER A 97 10.35 -18.99 -10.54
N GLY A 98 9.38 -19.36 -9.70
CA GLY A 98 7.97 -19.14 -9.99
C GLY A 98 7.06 -19.21 -8.76
N PRO A 99 5.75 -18.93 -8.94
CA PRO A 99 4.79 -18.87 -7.84
C PRO A 99 4.69 -20.15 -7.02
N ARG A 100 4.77 -21.33 -7.66
CA ARG A 100 4.70 -22.61 -6.96
C ARG A 100 5.89 -22.82 -6.03
N GLU A 101 7.10 -22.66 -6.57
CA GLU A 101 8.34 -22.82 -5.81
C GLU A 101 8.45 -21.80 -4.67
N TYR A 102 7.95 -20.56 -4.87
CA TYR A 102 7.89 -19.59 -3.76
C TYR A 102 6.94 -20.04 -2.65
N PHE A 103 5.79 -20.60 -3.00
CA PHE A 103 4.83 -21.11 -2.00
C PHE A 103 5.40 -22.32 -1.23
N GLU A 104 6.14 -23.19 -1.92
CA GLU A 104 6.88 -24.30 -1.31
C GLU A 104 8.00 -23.80 -0.38
N HIS A 105 8.74 -22.76 -0.79
CA HIS A 105 9.74 -22.08 0.05
C HIS A 105 9.11 -21.54 1.34
N LEU A 106 8.01 -20.78 1.24
CA LEU A 106 7.29 -20.26 2.41
C LEU A 106 6.84 -21.38 3.35
N SER A 107 6.40 -22.52 2.80
CA SER A 107 5.98 -23.69 3.58
C SER A 107 7.13 -24.36 4.35
N GLY A 108 8.38 -24.11 3.95
CA GLY A 108 9.59 -24.57 4.64
C GLY A 108 10.06 -23.65 5.76
N LEU A 109 9.51 -22.45 5.88
CA LEU A 109 9.89 -21.49 6.93
C LEU A 109 9.21 -21.83 8.27
N ALA A 110 9.85 -21.43 9.37
CA ALA A 110 9.27 -21.49 10.71
C ALA A 110 8.26 -20.35 10.91
N LEU A 111 7.14 -20.42 10.18
CA LEU A 111 6.12 -19.38 10.17
C LEU A 111 5.43 -19.24 11.52
N GLY A 112 5.29 -17.99 11.98
CA GLY A 112 4.50 -17.67 13.16
C GLY A 112 3.00 -17.66 12.86
N PRO A 113 2.51 -16.76 11.99
CA PRO A 113 1.13 -16.77 11.51
C PRO A 113 0.94 -17.74 10.33
N ASN A 114 -0.31 -18.03 9.99
CA ASN A 114 -0.65 -18.58 8.69
C ASN A 114 -0.33 -17.54 7.60
N VAL A 115 0.07 -18.01 6.42
CA VAL A 115 0.42 -17.14 5.30
C VAL A 115 -0.45 -17.48 4.10
N ALA A 116 -1.06 -16.45 3.51
CA ALA A 116 -1.63 -16.51 2.18
C ALA A 116 -0.94 -15.47 1.29
N ALA A 117 -1.08 -15.60 -0.03
CA ALA A 117 -0.40 -14.73 -0.97
C ALA A 117 -1.29 -14.31 -2.14
N TRP A 118 -1.11 -13.05 -2.55
CA TRP A 118 -1.45 -12.55 -3.87
C TRP A 118 -0.27 -12.75 -4.82
N LEU A 119 -0.56 -12.90 -6.12
CA LEU A 119 0.46 -12.75 -7.15
C LEU A 119 0.53 -11.28 -7.57
N GLY A 120 1.71 -10.68 -7.52
CA GLY A 120 1.93 -9.27 -7.84
C GLY A 120 2.03 -9.01 -9.33
N HIS A 121 1.11 -8.22 -9.87
CA HIS A 121 1.08 -7.92 -11.31
C HIS A 121 2.33 -7.20 -11.82
N SER A 122 2.96 -6.31 -11.04
CA SER A 122 4.18 -5.62 -11.50
C SER A 122 5.31 -6.59 -11.77
N ALA A 123 5.51 -7.55 -10.86
CA ALA A 123 6.50 -8.62 -10.97
C ALA A 123 6.21 -9.53 -12.18
N VAL A 124 4.95 -9.97 -12.33
CA VAL A 124 4.50 -10.79 -13.47
C VAL A 124 4.72 -10.08 -14.81
N ARG A 125 4.38 -8.80 -14.89
CA ARG A 125 4.52 -8.00 -16.11
C ARG A 125 5.98 -7.80 -16.49
N ALA A 126 6.84 -7.50 -15.50
CA ALA A 126 8.28 -7.39 -15.72
C ALA A 126 8.92 -8.71 -16.16
N ALA A 127 8.56 -9.83 -15.53
CA ALA A 127 9.05 -11.14 -15.92
C ALA A 127 8.62 -11.55 -17.33
N ALA A 128 7.45 -11.11 -17.79
CA ALA A 128 6.96 -11.42 -19.13
C ALA A 128 7.56 -10.54 -20.23
N MET A 129 7.70 -9.23 -19.99
CA MET A 129 8.04 -8.24 -21.03
C MET A 129 9.47 -7.65 -20.91
N GLY A 130 10.15 -7.92 -19.78
CA GLY A 130 11.37 -7.24 -19.37
C GLY A 130 11.09 -5.89 -18.69
N LEU A 131 11.73 -5.62 -17.55
CA LEU A 131 11.44 -4.45 -16.70
C LEU A 131 11.43 -3.14 -17.50
N GLY A 132 12.49 -2.81 -18.22
CA GLY A 132 12.59 -1.53 -18.94
C GLY A 132 11.44 -1.24 -19.89
N ARG A 133 10.96 -2.25 -20.63
CA ARG A 133 9.85 -2.09 -21.58
C ARG A 133 8.51 -1.91 -20.85
N THR A 134 8.34 -2.51 -19.68
CA THR A 134 7.11 -2.31 -18.90
C THR A 134 6.91 -0.86 -18.48
N LEU A 135 7.97 -0.07 -18.41
CA LEU A 135 7.93 1.32 -17.95
C LEU A 135 7.62 2.32 -19.08
N ASP A 136 7.40 1.85 -20.30
CA ASP A 136 6.94 2.67 -21.42
C ASP A 136 5.40 2.67 -21.49
N ALA A 137 4.79 3.85 -21.45
CA ALA A 137 3.34 4.02 -21.53
C ALA A 137 2.76 3.63 -22.90
N ALA A 138 3.58 3.59 -23.95
CA ALA A 138 3.17 3.10 -25.26
C ALA A 138 3.27 1.57 -25.39
N ALA A 139 4.05 0.91 -24.52
CA ALA A 139 4.31 -0.52 -24.63
C ALA A 139 3.09 -1.35 -24.20
N LYS A 140 2.66 -2.23 -25.10
CA LYS A 140 1.64 -3.25 -24.85
C LYS A 140 2.27 -4.64 -24.88
N PRO A 141 1.76 -5.60 -24.09
CA PRO A 141 2.18 -6.99 -24.24
C PRO A 141 1.72 -7.53 -25.60
N SER A 142 2.61 -8.29 -26.23
CA SER A 142 2.24 -9.18 -27.33
C SER A 142 1.34 -10.32 -26.81
N SER A 143 0.75 -11.09 -27.73
CA SER A 143 -0.03 -12.28 -27.38
C SER A 143 0.80 -13.32 -26.62
N ILE A 144 2.09 -13.46 -26.95
CA ILE A 144 3.01 -14.39 -26.27
C ILE A 144 3.25 -13.95 -24.83
N GLU A 145 3.48 -12.66 -24.60
CA GLU A 145 3.76 -12.13 -23.27
C GLU A 145 2.51 -12.13 -22.39
N LEU A 146 1.35 -11.78 -22.94
CA LEU A 146 0.09 -11.94 -22.23
C LEU A 146 -0.20 -13.40 -21.90
N GLY A 147 0.13 -14.32 -22.81
CA GLY A 147 0.09 -15.76 -22.56
C GLY A 147 1.02 -16.19 -21.43
N ARG A 148 2.23 -15.63 -21.35
CA ARG A 148 3.17 -15.87 -20.25
C ARG A 148 2.66 -15.34 -18.91
N MET A 149 2.07 -14.14 -18.89
CA MET A 149 1.45 -13.60 -17.67
C MET A 149 0.27 -14.46 -17.21
N ALA A 150 -0.56 -14.93 -18.16
CA ALA A 150 -1.66 -15.84 -17.87
C ALA A 150 -1.15 -17.19 -17.32
N ALA A 151 -0.07 -17.74 -17.88
CA ALA A 151 0.52 -18.99 -17.40
C ALA A 151 1.02 -18.87 -15.95
N LEU A 152 1.73 -17.79 -15.62
CA LEU A 152 2.17 -17.51 -14.24
C LEU A 152 0.98 -17.36 -13.28
N LEU A 153 -0.09 -16.69 -13.72
CA LEU A 153 -1.31 -16.58 -12.92
C LEU A 153 -1.97 -17.94 -12.70
N HIS A 154 -2.10 -18.78 -13.74
CA HIS A 154 -2.62 -20.13 -13.59
C HIS A 154 -1.79 -20.97 -12.62
N GLU A 155 -0.46 -20.91 -12.73
CA GLU A 155 0.46 -21.61 -11.82
C GLU A 155 0.25 -21.17 -10.37
N ALA A 156 0.16 -19.86 -10.11
CA ALA A 156 -0.11 -19.31 -8.78
C ALA A 156 -1.46 -19.79 -8.23
N LEU A 157 -2.52 -19.74 -9.05
CA LEU A 157 -3.85 -20.20 -8.65
C LEU A 157 -3.89 -21.72 -8.40
N ASP A 158 -3.11 -22.51 -9.13
CA ASP A 158 -2.95 -23.95 -8.89
C ASP A 158 -2.17 -24.23 -7.60
N ALA A 159 -1.19 -23.37 -7.26
CA ALA A 159 -0.41 -23.46 -6.02
C ALA A 159 -1.17 -23.02 -4.76
N GLY A 160 -2.30 -22.32 -4.90
CA GLY A 160 -3.15 -21.91 -3.77
C GLY A 160 -3.19 -20.41 -3.47
N TYR A 161 -2.67 -19.57 -4.38
CA TYR A 161 -2.74 -18.11 -4.23
C TYR A 161 -4.20 -17.65 -4.26
N LEU A 162 -4.51 -16.60 -3.49
CA LEU A 162 -5.86 -16.03 -3.41
C LEU A 162 -6.29 -15.38 -4.73
N GLY A 163 -5.32 -14.88 -5.50
CA GLY A 163 -5.52 -14.27 -6.80
C GLY A 163 -4.41 -13.30 -7.18
N LEU A 164 -4.77 -12.20 -7.83
CA LEU A 164 -3.83 -11.22 -8.37
C LEU A 164 -4.00 -9.87 -7.65
N SER A 165 -2.90 -9.24 -7.26
CA SER A 165 -2.87 -7.84 -6.84
C SER A 165 -2.41 -6.94 -7.99
N VAL A 166 -3.01 -5.76 -8.11
CA VAL A 166 -2.64 -4.74 -9.11
C VAL A 166 -2.60 -3.37 -8.44
N ASN A 167 -1.72 -2.49 -8.93
CA ASN A 167 -1.80 -1.06 -8.64
C ASN A 167 -1.93 -0.25 -9.92
N THR A 168 -2.56 0.91 -9.80
CA THR A 168 -2.66 1.90 -10.89
C THR A 168 -2.14 3.27 -10.45
N LEU A 169 -1.42 3.30 -9.34
CA LEU A 169 -1.20 4.48 -8.55
C LEU A 169 0.21 5.05 -8.86
N PRO A 170 0.31 6.18 -9.58
CA PRO A 170 1.55 6.60 -10.23
C PRO A 170 2.63 7.13 -9.28
N TRP A 171 2.30 7.28 -8.00
CA TRP A 171 3.24 7.68 -6.96
C TRP A 171 4.03 6.49 -6.38
N ASP A 172 3.68 5.24 -6.75
CA ASP A 172 4.36 4.03 -6.29
C ASP A 172 5.61 3.93 -7.14
N LYS A 173 6.72 4.45 -6.61
CA LYS A 173 7.95 4.65 -7.35
C LYS A 173 8.92 3.50 -7.17
N MET A 174 9.59 3.16 -8.26
CA MET A 174 10.75 2.28 -8.29
C MET A 174 11.94 2.91 -7.56
N ASP A 175 12.63 2.08 -6.78
CA ASP A 175 13.97 2.33 -6.26
C ASP A 175 15.04 2.10 -7.36
N GLY A 176 16.29 1.89 -6.94
CA GLY A 176 17.39 1.50 -7.82
C GLY A 176 18.02 2.66 -8.55
N GLU A 177 18.89 2.35 -9.50
CA GLU A 177 19.59 3.34 -10.35
C GLU A 177 18.98 3.45 -11.74
N SER A 178 18.72 2.30 -12.39
CA SER A 178 18.31 2.23 -13.81
C SER A 178 16.97 2.92 -14.09
N TYR A 179 16.01 2.79 -13.17
CA TYR A 179 14.63 3.27 -13.36
C TYR A 179 14.09 4.03 -12.16
N ARG A 180 14.98 4.61 -11.35
CA ARG A 180 14.63 5.34 -10.13
C ARG A 180 13.52 6.35 -10.36
N SER A 181 12.55 6.41 -9.45
CA SER A 181 11.42 7.34 -9.48
C SER A 181 10.42 7.16 -10.64
N ARG A 182 10.59 6.12 -11.47
CA ARG A 182 9.55 5.69 -12.42
C ARG A 182 8.43 5.01 -11.62
N PRO A 183 7.15 5.14 -12.00
CA PRO A 183 6.08 4.33 -11.42
C PRO A 183 6.35 2.83 -11.59
N THR A 184 5.74 1.99 -10.74
CA THR A 184 5.85 0.53 -10.88
C THR A 184 5.21 0.01 -12.19
N PRO A 185 5.66 -1.16 -12.71
CA PRO A 185 5.18 -1.71 -13.99
C PRO A 185 3.67 -1.81 -14.17
N SER A 186 2.93 -2.08 -13.09
CA SER A 186 1.46 -2.19 -13.13
C SER A 186 0.81 -0.88 -13.60
N VAL A 187 1.32 0.29 -13.19
CA VAL A 187 0.77 1.60 -13.57
C VAL A 187 0.67 1.82 -15.08
N PHE A 188 1.58 1.21 -15.85
CA PHE A 188 1.65 1.35 -17.30
C PHE A 188 0.71 0.39 -18.05
N ALA A 189 0.07 -0.55 -17.37
CA ALA A 189 -0.82 -1.50 -18.02
C ALA A 189 -2.16 -0.86 -18.42
N GLY A 190 -2.63 -1.22 -19.62
CA GLY A 190 -3.93 -0.82 -20.11
C GLY A 190 -5.06 -1.70 -19.56
N TRP A 191 -6.28 -1.16 -19.48
CA TRP A 191 -7.45 -1.91 -18.99
C TRP A 191 -7.80 -3.17 -19.78
N SER A 192 -7.34 -3.30 -21.03
CA SER A 192 -7.47 -4.56 -21.78
C SER A 192 -6.65 -5.70 -21.17
N GLU A 193 -5.46 -5.39 -20.66
CA GLU A 193 -4.56 -6.33 -19.99
C GLU A 193 -5.17 -6.80 -18.66
N TYR A 194 -5.59 -5.85 -17.81
CA TYR A 194 -6.32 -6.17 -16.58
C TYR A 194 -7.58 -6.98 -16.82
N ARG A 195 -8.34 -6.67 -17.88
CA ARG A 195 -9.55 -7.42 -18.22
C ARG A 195 -9.25 -8.86 -18.63
N ALA A 196 -8.13 -9.10 -19.32
CA ALA A 196 -7.72 -10.44 -19.71
C ALA A 196 -7.35 -11.30 -18.47
N LEU A 197 -6.54 -10.76 -17.55
CA LEU A 197 -6.17 -11.46 -16.32
C LEU A 197 -7.37 -11.62 -15.36
N ALA A 198 -8.23 -10.61 -15.25
CA ALA A 198 -9.45 -10.66 -14.47
C ALA A 198 -10.47 -11.68 -15.00
N ALA A 199 -10.44 -12.01 -16.30
CA ALA A 199 -11.26 -13.08 -16.85
C ALA A 199 -10.86 -14.44 -16.26
N ILE A 200 -9.55 -14.71 -16.13
CA ILE A 200 -9.01 -15.92 -15.51
C ILE A 200 -9.45 -16.01 -14.04
N LEU A 201 -9.29 -14.91 -13.28
CA LEU A 201 -9.71 -14.87 -11.87
C LEU A 201 -11.20 -15.16 -11.72
N ARG A 202 -12.05 -14.58 -12.59
CA ARG A 202 -13.50 -14.81 -12.58
C ARG A 202 -13.84 -16.26 -12.86
N GLU A 203 -13.20 -16.88 -13.85
CA GLU A 203 -13.39 -18.28 -14.20
C GLU A 203 -13.00 -19.22 -13.04
N ARG A 204 -11.87 -18.93 -12.40
CA ARG A 204 -11.31 -19.70 -11.29
C ARG A 204 -11.99 -19.41 -9.94
N GLY A 205 -12.86 -18.40 -9.86
CA GLY A 205 -13.51 -17.97 -8.62
C GLY A 205 -12.57 -17.30 -7.61
N SER A 206 -11.42 -16.83 -8.09
CA SER A 206 -10.35 -16.15 -7.35
C SER A 206 -10.59 -14.64 -7.25
N ILE A 207 -9.69 -13.93 -6.56
CA ILE A 207 -9.91 -12.54 -6.15
C ILE A 207 -8.94 -11.60 -6.88
N LEU A 208 -9.43 -10.42 -7.25
CA LEU A 208 -8.61 -9.28 -7.67
C LEU A 208 -8.42 -8.31 -6.51
N GLN A 209 -7.19 -8.06 -6.08
CA GLN A 209 -6.86 -6.97 -5.17
C GLN A 209 -6.41 -5.76 -6.00
N GLY A 210 -6.94 -4.57 -5.70
CA GLY A 210 -6.68 -3.38 -6.50
C GLY A 210 -6.36 -2.15 -5.66
N VAL A 211 -5.32 -1.44 -6.09
CA VAL A 211 -4.98 -0.09 -5.63
C VAL A 211 -5.35 0.91 -6.73
N PRO A 212 -6.53 1.56 -6.62
CA PRO A 212 -6.98 2.52 -7.62
C PRO A 212 -6.20 3.82 -7.51
N ASN A 213 -5.96 4.45 -8.66
CA ASN A 213 -5.46 5.83 -8.69
C ASN A 213 -6.50 6.79 -8.09
N VAL A 214 -6.32 7.14 -6.81
CA VAL A 214 -7.23 8.01 -6.05
C VAL A 214 -7.33 9.43 -6.62
N SER A 215 -6.32 9.89 -7.35
CA SER A 215 -6.34 11.19 -8.03
C SER A 215 -7.29 11.22 -9.23
N THR A 216 -7.68 10.05 -9.76
CA THR A 216 -8.63 9.93 -10.88
C THR A 216 -9.85 9.12 -10.45
N LYS A 217 -10.94 9.81 -10.10
CA LYS A 217 -12.22 9.22 -9.63
C LYS A 217 -12.80 8.14 -10.57
N VAL A 218 -12.36 8.13 -11.84
CA VAL A 218 -12.74 7.15 -12.86
C VAL A 218 -12.21 5.74 -12.55
N ASN A 219 -11.08 5.62 -11.84
CA ASN A 219 -10.41 4.33 -11.65
C ASN A 219 -11.24 3.37 -10.78
N VAL A 220 -11.81 3.87 -9.67
CA VAL A 220 -12.72 3.09 -8.81
C VAL A 220 -13.94 2.60 -9.60
N LEU A 221 -14.49 3.43 -10.50
CA LEU A 221 -15.59 3.03 -11.36
C LEU A 221 -15.19 1.90 -12.32
N LEU A 222 -13.98 1.94 -12.88
CA LEU A 222 -13.49 0.88 -13.77
C LEU A 222 -13.28 -0.45 -13.03
N PHE A 223 -12.77 -0.44 -11.80
CA PHE A 223 -12.73 -1.63 -10.95
C PHE A 223 -14.14 -2.14 -10.62
N ALA A 224 -15.08 -1.25 -10.29
CA ALA A 224 -16.47 -1.64 -10.03
C ALA A 224 -17.11 -2.31 -11.25
N LEU A 225 -16.89 -1.77 -12.45
CA LEU A 225 -17.35 -2.38 -13.71
C LEU A 225 -16.64 -3.71 -14.00
N LEU A 226 -15.37 -3.84 -13.61
CA LEU A 226 -14.62 -5.09 -13.75
C LEU A 226 -15.15 -6.18 -12.80
N SER A 227 -15.54 -5.80 -11.58
CA SER A 227 -16.16 -6.69 -10.58
C SER A 227 -17.58 -7.12 -11.00
N ALA A 228 -18.35 -6.24 -11.64
CA ALA A 228 -19.74 -6.48 -12.00
C ALA A 228 -19.96 -7.76 -12.85
N GLY A 229 -21.12 -8.41 -12.64
CA GLY A 229 -21.63 -9.52 -13.46
C GLY A 229 -22.35 -9.07 -14.74
N GLY A 230 -22.41 -7.75 -14.99
CA GLY A 230 -23.09 -7.13 -16.12
C GLY A 230 -24.59 -6.91 -15.89
N ILE A 231 -25.23 -6.20 -16.83
CA ILE A 231 -26.68 -5.94 -16.79
C ILE A 231 -27.43 -7.29 -16.84
N PHE A 232 -28.41 -7.47 -15.93
CA PHE A 232 -29.12 -8.73 -15.69
C PHE A 232 -28.28 -9.89 -15.12
N ARG A 233 -27.08 -9.62 -14.57
CA ARG A 233 -26.23 -10.62 -13.91
C ARG A 233 -25.89 -11.83 -14.80
N ARG A 234 -25.66 -11.59 -16.10
CA ARG A 234 -25.39 -12.65 -17.10
C ARG A 234 -24.05 -13.36 -16.89
N ARG A 235 -23.14 -12.79 -16.11
CA ARG A 235 -21.85 -13.39 -15.74
C ARG A 235 -21.72 -13.44 -14.23
N ARG A 236 -20.90 -14.37 -13.75
CA ARG A 236 -20.46 -14.39 -12.35
C ARG A 236 -19.72 -13.09 -12.03
N GLY A 237 -20.04 -12.45 -10.91
CA GLY A 237 -19.27 -11.33 -10.38
C GLY A 237 -17.82 -11.76 -10.11
N LEU A 238 -16.87 -10.88 -10.39
CA LEU A 238 -15.47 -11.08 -10.01
C LEU A 238 -15.31 -10.58 -8.57
N LYS A 239 -14.80 -11.46 -7.70
CA LYS A 239 -14.42 -11.07 -6.33
C LYS A 239 -13.33 -10.01 -6.42
N THR A 240 -13.55 -8.85 -5.83
CA THR A 240 -12.63 -7.73 -5.91
C THR A 240 -12.52 -7.05 -4.55
N THR A 241 -11.30 -6.79 -4.10
CA THR A 241 -11.03 -6.02 -2.89
C THR A 241 -10.22 -4.78 -3.24
N LEU A 242 -10.66 -3.59 -2.81
CA LEU A 242 -10.00 -2.32 -3.12
C LEU A 242 -9.57 -1.58 -1.86
N ILE A 243 -8.37 -1.04 -1.87
CA ILE A 243 -7.92 -0.11 -0.85
C ILE A 243 -8.20 1.34 -1.27
N ALA A 244 -8.55 2.25 -0.37
CA ALA A 244 -9.16 1.98 0.93
C ALA A 244 -10.39 2.87 1.10
N LEU A 245 -11.37 2.39 1.87
CA LEU A 245 -12.53 3.16 2.27
C LEU A 245 -12.18 3.92 3.54
N MET A 246 -11.87 5.20 3.38
CA MET A 246 -11.46 6.08 4.47
C MET A 246 -12.04 7.49 4.30
N ASP A 247 -12.31 8.15 5.41
CA ASP A 247 -12.70 9.55 5.41
C ASP A 247 -11.47 10.47 5.30
N ALA A 248 -10.93 10.58 4.08
CA ALA A 248 -9.72 11.34 3.80
C ALA A 248 -9.90 12.85 4.04
N ALA A 249 -8.98 13.45 4.81
CA ALA A 249 -8.95 14.88 5.10
C ALA A 249 -8.88 15.75 3.83
N ALA A 250 -8.16 15.27 2.82
CA ALA A 250 -7.99 15.96 1.55
C ALA A 250 -9.24 15.97 0.66
N ALA A 251 -10.19 15.05 0.89
CA ALA A 251 -11.33 14.79 0.00
C ALA A 251 -12.59 14.35 0.76
N ARG A 252 -13.05 15.20 1.70
CA ARG A 252 -14.22 14.89 2.54
C ARG A 252 -15.44 14.46 1.74
N GLY A 253 -16.06 13.36 2.18
CA GLY A 253 -17.25 12.77 1.57
C GLY A 253 -16.97 11.77 0.44
N ILE A 254 -15.72 11.60 -0.01
CA ILE A 254 -15.37 10.61 -1.04
C ILE A 254 -15.71 9.17 -0.62
N HIS A 255 -15.55 8.84 0.66
CA HIS A 255 -15.91 7.53 1.22
C HIS A 255 -17.38 7.18 1.02
N ARG A 256 -18.29 8.18 1.11
CA ARG A 256 -19.72 7.97 0.89
C ARG A 256 -20.01 7.58 -0.55
N PHE A 257 -19.35 8.25 -1.49
CA PHE A 257 -19.46 7.92 -2.90
C PHE A 257 -18.91 6.52 -3.19
N ALA A 258 -17.73 6.20 -2.67
CA ALA A 258 -17.11 4.89 -2.83
C ALA A 258 -17.98 3.77 -2.25
N GLY A 259 -18.47 3.92 -1.01
CA GLY A 259 -19.36 2.95 -0.37
C GLY A 259 -20.69 2.79 -1.12
N ALA A 260 -21.31 3.88 -1.57
CA ALA A 260 -22.53 3.82 -2.38
C ALA A 260 -22.31 3.12 -3.73
N LEU A 261 -21.20 3.39 -4.41
CA LEU A 261 -20.83 2.73 -5.67
C LEU A 261 -20.58 1.23 -5.46
N THR A 262 -19.90 0.86 -4.38
CA THR A 262 -19.67 -0.53 -3.99
C THR A 262 -21.00 -1.24 -3.74
N ARG A 263 -21.89 -0.63 -2.96
CA ARG A 263 -23.21 -1.17 -2.67
C ARG A 263 -24.03 -1.38 -3.95
N LEU A 264 -24.06 -0.36 -4.82
CA LEU A 264 -24.74 -0.40 -6.12
C LEU A 264 -24.23 -1.54 -7.01
N THR A 265 -22.91 -1.71 -7.08
CA THR A 265 -22.24 -2.77 -7.84
C THR A 265 -22.67 -4.15 -7.36
N ASN A 266 -22.68 -4.37 -6.05
CA ASN A 266 -23.04 -5.65 -5.45
C ASN A 266 -24.54 -5.94 -5.60
N THR A 267 -25.40 -4.96 -5.32
CA THR A 267 -26.85 -5.19 -5.31
C THR A 267 -27.49 -5.18 -6.69
N LEU A 268 -27.11 -4.27 -7.58
CA LEU A 268 -27.78 -4.12 -8.88
C LEU A 268 -27.03 -4.79 -10.02
N LEU A 269 -25.70 -4.81 -9.99
CA LEU A 269 -24.87 -5.34 -11.09
C LEU A 269 -24.34 -6.76 -10.83
N GLY A 270 -24.67 -7.35 -9.68
CA GLY A 270 -24.23 -8.71 -9.31
C GLY A 270 -22.71 -8.83 -9.18
N GLY A 271 -22.03 -7.76 -8.77
CA GLY A 271 -20.62 -7.78 -8.41
C GLY A 271 -20.36 -8.39 -7.03
N ASP A 272 -19.08 -8.57 -6.72
CA ASP A 272 -18.59 -8.93 -5.38
C ASP A 272 -17.39 -8.05 -5.06
N LEU A 273 -17.68 -6.77 -4.87
CA LEU A 273 -16.72 -5.72 -4.57
C LEU A 273 -16.72 -5.44 -3.07
N ARG A 274 -15.54 -5.47 -2.47
CA ARG A 274 -15.31 -5.14 -1.06
C ARG A 274 -14.28 -4.04 -0.95
N MET A 275 -14.48 -3.11 -0.03
CA MET A 275 -13.48 -2.08 0.27
C MET A 275 -12.74 -2.43 1.55
N GLN A 276 -11.42 -2.33 1.56
CA GLN A 276 -10.64 -2.49 2.78
C GLN A 276 -10.72 -1.18 3.59
N ALA A 277 -10.86 -1.29 4.90
CA ALA A 277 -11.07 -0.15 5.77
C ALA A 277 -10.28 -0.27 7.07
N LEU A 278 -9.73 0.86 7.50
CA LEU A 278 -9.06 1.01 8.79
C LEU A 278 -10.07 1.34 9.89
N PRO A 279 -10.05 0.65 11.04
CA PRO A 279 -10.94 0.91 12.16
C PRO A 279 -10.47 2.06 13.08
N ASN A 280 -9.45 2.80 12.67
CA ASN A 280 -8.77 3.84 13.44
C ASN A 280 -8.50 5.11 12.59
N PRO A 281 -8.16 6.24 13.24
CA PRO A 281 -7.57 7.39 12.58
C PRO A 281 -6.32 7.00 11.81
N PHE A 282 -6.18 7.52 10.59
CA PHE A 282 -4.97 7.30 9.80
C PHE A 282 -3.95 8.36 10.21
N ASP A 283 -3.10 7.95 11.13
CA ASP A 283 -2.02 8.75 11.67
C ASP A 283 -0.75 8.66 10.80
N MET A 284 -0.09 9.78 10.62
CA MET A 284 1.12 9.88 9.84
C MET A 284 2.23 10.59 10.60
N TRP A 285 3.39 9.94 10.63
CA TRP A 285 4.66 10.50 11.06
C TRP A 285 5.57 10.65 9.85
N VAL A 286 6.44 11.66 9.85
CA VAL A 286 7.37 11.85 8.75
C VAL A 286 8.71 12.32 9.29
N ASP A 287 9.76 11.62 8.89
CA ASP A 287 11.15 12.04 9.10
C ASP A 287 11.61 12.84 7.87
N GLY A 288 11.77 14.15 8.03
CA GLY A 288 12.06 15.10 6.96
C GLY A 288 10.93 15.16 5.93
N ILE A 289 11.15 14.53 4.78
CA ILE A 289 10.16 14.38 3.69
C ILE A 289 10.04 12.92 3.21
N GLU A 290 10.65 11.96 3.92
CA GLU A 290 10.71 10.54 3.54
C GLU A 290 9.35 9.87 3.70
N VAL A 291 8.41 10.12 2.77
CA VAL A 291 7.08 9.51 2.75
C VAL A 291 6.52 9.54 1.32
N PRO A 292 5.77 8.52 0.86
CA PRO A 292 5.24 8.49 -0.51
C PRO A 292 4.35 9.67 -0.89
N LEU A 293 3.80 10.43 0.07
CA LEU A 293 2.98 11.59 -0.23
C LEU A 293 3.73 12.70 -0.98
N PHE A 294 5.06 12.79 -0.83
CA PHE A 294 5.86 13.72 -1.64
C PHE A 294 6.05 13.22 -3.09
N GLU A 295 5.68 11.98 -3.41
CA GLU A 295 5.68 11.44 -4.78
C GLU A 295 4.44 11.85 -5.60
N GLU A 296 3.45 12.51 -4.98
CA GLU A 296 2.22 12.99 -5.65
C GLU A 296 2.50 14.02 -6.75
N PHE A 297 3.64 14.70 -6.70
CA PHE A 297 3.98 15.79 -7.61
C PHE A 297 5.47 15.83 -7.92
N GLY A 298 5.81 16.28 -9.13
CA GLY A 298 7.16 16.13 -9.67
C GLY A 298 8.28 16.77 -8.85
N ALA A 299 8.05 17.90 -8.19
CA ALA A 299 9.07 18.54 -7.35
C ALA A 299 9.37 17.73 -6.08
N GLY A 300 8.38 17.03 -5.51
CA GLY A 300 8.61 16.16 -4.36
C GLY A 300 9.30 14.86 -4.79
N THR A 301 8.91 14.29 -5.93
CA THR A 301 9.66 13.19 -6.57
C THR A 301 11.11 13.56 -6.86
N GLU A 302 11.38 14.77 -7.37
CA GLU A 302 12.74 15.28 -7.63
C GLU A 302 13.58 15.32 -6.35
N ALA A 303 13.00 15.74 -5.22
CA ALA A 303 13.72 15.74 -3.94
C ALA A 303 13.96 14.33 -3.39
N LEU A 304 12.96 13.45 -3.44
CA LEU A 304 13.10 12.05 -3.01
C LEU A 304 13.98 11.21 -3.94
N HIS A 305 14.19 11.65 -5.18
CA HIS A 305 15.11 11.00 -6.11
C HIS A 305 16.55 11.09 -5.60
N LEU A 306 16.94 12.22 -5.00
CA LEU A 306 18.28 12.46 -4.48
C LEU A 306 18.49 11.69 -3.17
N GLU A 307 19.32 10.67 -3.18
CA GLU A 307 19.67 9.90 -1.97
C GLU A 307 20.67 10.63 -1.09
N ASP A 308 21.58 11.38 -1.71
CA ASP A 308 22.55 12.20 -1.00
C ASP A 308 21.85 13.36 -0.30
N VAL A 309 22.04 13.41 1.03
CA VAL A 309 21.36 14.37 1.91
C VAL A 309 21.80 15.80 1.59
N GLU A 310 23.07 16.01 1.25
CA GLU A 310 23.59 17.35 0.94
C GLU A 310 23.14 17.86 -0.43
N ALA A 311 23.12 16.99 -1.45
CA ALA A 311 22.56 17.29 -2.76
C ALA A 311 21.08 17.64 -2.63
N ARG A 312 20.33 16.85 -1.86
CA ARG A 312 18.92 17.14 -1.56
C ARG A 312 18.78 18.48 -0.84
N ALA A 313 19.55 18.72 0.21
CA ALA A 313 19.50 19.98 0.96
C ALA A 313 19.84 21.20 0.08
N THR A 314 20.79 21.06 -0.84
CA THR A 314 21.13 22.08 -1.85
C THR A 314 19.95 22.36 -2.77
N LEU A 315 19.29 21.32 -3.30
CA LEU A 315 18.08 21.46 -4.12
C LEU A 315 16.96 22.16 -3.35
N LEU A 316 16.70 21.76 -2.11
CA LEU A 316 15.65 22.33 -1.27
C LEU A 316 15.90 23.82 -0.94
N ARG A 317 17.14 24.31 -1.02
CA ARG A 317 17.50 25.72 -0.86
C ARG A 317 17.43 26.52 -2.16
N ASP A 318 17.40 25.86 -3.33
CA ASP A 318 17.37 26.54 -4.62
C ASP A 318 16.07 27.38 -4.80
N PRO A 319 16.16 28.70 -5.05
CA PRO A 319 14.99 29.54 -5.23
C PRO A 319 14.11 29.11 -6.43
N GLY A 320 14.72 28.56 -7.49
CA GLY A 320 14.01 28.06 -8.65
C GLY A 320 13.12 26.87 -8.31
N TYR A 321 13.70 25.88 -7.63
CA TYR A 321 13.03 24.70 -7.11
C TYR A 321 11.90 25.09 -6.16
N ARG A 322 12.15 25.96 -5.17
CA ARG A 322 11.11 26.42 -4.22
C ARG A 322 9.89 27.01 -4.91
N ARG A 323 10.10 27.82 -5.97
CA ARG A 323 8.99 28.35 -6.78
C ARG A 323 8.20 27.24 -7.47
N ARG A 324 8.86 26.22 -8.04
CA ARG A 324 8.19 25.06 -8.66
C ARG A 324 7.44 24.24 -7.62
N PHE A 325 8.08 23.95 -6.48
CA PHE A 325 7.52 23.19 -5.38
C PHE A 325 6.25 23.86 -4.85
N LYS A 326 6.30 25.15 -4.48
CA LYS A 326 5.14 25.90 -4.00
C LYS A 326 3.99 25.92 -5.01
N ARG A 327 4.30 26.08 -6.30
CA ARG A 327 3.30 26.04 -7.37
C ARG A 327 2.60 24.68 -7.45
N GLN A 328 3.33 23.57 -7.35
CA GLN A 328 2.77 22.23 -7.41
C GLN A 328 2.02 21.85 -6.12
N TRP A 329 2.59 22.20 -4.95
CA TRP A 329 1.98 21.95 -3.64
C TRP A 329 0.58 22.57 -3.53
N ARG A 330 0.44 23.82 -3.99
CA ARG A 330 -0.80 24.61 -3.95
C ARG A 330 -1.74 24.37 -5.12
N ASN A 331 -1.38 23.51 -6.08
CA ASN A 331 -2.19 23.32 -7.28
C ASN A 331 -3.51 22.59 -6.93
N PRO A 332 -4.68 23.24 -7.09
CA PRO A 332 -5.97 22.63 -6.75
C PRO A 332 -6.44 21.57 -7.77
N ILE A 333 -5.80 21.51 -8.95
CA ILE A 333 -6.14 20.58 -10.03
C ILE A 333 -5.46 19.22 -9.81
N LEU A 334 -4.27 19.22 -9.19
CA LEU A 334 -3.60 17.97 -8.86
C LEU A 334 -4.40 17.27 -7.76
N GLY A 335 -4.81 16.02 -8.02
CA GLY A 335 -5.36 15.16 -6.99
C GLY A 335 -4.38 15.06 -5.82
N ARG A 336 -4.92 15.04 -4.61
CA ARG A 336 -4.15 14.96 -3.36
C ARG A 336 -4.79 13.93 -2.44
N ALA A 337 -4.01 12.97 -1.99
CA ALA A 337 -4.37 12.12 -0.86
C ALA A 337 -4.02 12.82 0.45
N TYR A 338 -2.95 13.62 0.45
CA TYR A 338 -2.56 14.45 1.59
C TYR A 338 -3.31 15.78 1.64
N HIS A 339 -3.76 16.22 2.81
CA HIS A 339 -4.47 17.51 2.96
C HIS A 339 -3.57 18.72 2.66
N ARG A 340 -2.24 18.58 2.78
CA ARG A 340 -1.23 19.62 2.48
C ARG A 340 -1.35 20.89 3.33
N ASP A 341 -2.06 20.80 4.44
CA ASP A 341 -2.23 21.89 5.40
C ASP A 341 -1.08 21.87 6.43
N LEU A 342 -0.14 22.80 6.25
CA LEU A 342 1.02 22.96 7.11
C LEU A 342 0.70 23.61 8.47
N GLY A 343 -0.56 24.00 8.72
CA GLY A 343 -1.06 24.45 10.01
C GLY A 343 -1.57 23.31 10.90
N GLU A 344 -2.01 22.20 10.33
CA GLU A 344 -2.46 21.00 11.07
C GLU A 344 -1.27 20.14 11.53
N VAL A 345 -0.13 20.23 10.84
CA VAL A 345 1.09 19.50 11.17
C VAL A 345 1.66 19.92 12.52
N ARG A 346 2.21 18.98 13.28
CA ARG A 346 2.96 19.23 14.52
C ARG A 346 4.36 18.64 14.44
N ILE A 347 5.40 19.44 14.70
CA ILE A 347 6.76 18.94 14.89
C ILE A 347 6.80 18.19 16.22
N ILE A 348 7.26 16.95 16.21
CA ILE A 348 7.36 16.11 17.40
C ILE A 348 8.81 15.81 17.80
N ALA A 349 9.77 15.96 16.88
CA ALA A 349 11.19 15.94 17.20
C ALA A 349 11.95 16.86 16.24
N CYS A 350 12.91 17.62 16.75
CA CYS A 350 13.78 18.47 15.96
C CYS A 350 15.05 18.79 16.79
N PRO A 351 16.24 18.88 16.18
CA PRO A 351 17.43 19.39 16.88
C PRO A 351 17.23 20.78 17.49
N GLU A 352 16.42 21.63 16.85
CA GLU A 352 15.92 22.89 17.43
C GLU A 352 14.72 22.59 18.36
N SER A 353 15.02 22.27 19.62
CA SER A 353 13.99 21.82 20.59
C SER A 353 12.84 22.80 20.82
N ASP A 354 13.04 24.10 20.61
CA ASP A 354 12.02 25.14 20.74
C ASP A 354 10.97 25.08 19.62
N LEU A 355 11.21 24.31 18.55
CA LEU A 355 10.25 24.10 17.47
C LEU A 355 9.28 22.95 17.73
N VAL A 356 9.57 22.07 18.71
CA VAL A 356 8.70 20.95 19.05
C VAL A 356 7.35 21.47 19.56
N GLY A 357 6.27 20.86 19.07
CA GLY A 357 4.88 21.26 19.31
C GLY A 357 4.35 22.33 18.36
N LYS A 358 5.21 23.01 17.60
CA LYS A 358 4.79 24.03 16.62
C LYS A 358 4.46 23.40 15.26
N SER A 359 3.60 24.08 14.51
CA SER A 359 3.35 23.83 13.09
C SER A 359 4.34 24.59 12.20
N PHE A 360 4.52 24.11 10.97
CA PHE A 360 5.28 24.85 9.96
C PHE A 360 4.65 26.22 9.65
N ALA A 361 3.32 26.35 9.77
CA ALA A 361 2.65 27.64 9.62
C ALA A 361 2.99 28.65 10.73
N GLU A 362 3.05 28.20 11.99
CA GLU A 362 3.47 29.05 13.12
C GLU A 362 4.93 29.47 12.99
N ILE A 363 5.81 28.54 12.60
CA ILE A 363 7.24 28.80 12.39
C ILE A 363 7.42 29.79 11.23
N GLY A 364 6.69 29.59 10.13
CA GLY A 364 6.68 30.54 9.01
C GLY A 364 6.30 31.95 9.46
N ARG A 365 5.20 32.10 10.21
CA ARG A 365 4.80 33.41 10.75
C ARG A 365 5.87 34.03 11.66
N ALA A 366 6.45 33.26 12.57
CA ALA A 366 7.48 33.74 13.49
C ALA A 366 8.77 34.18 12.77
N ARG A 367 9.12 33.53 11.65
CA ARG A 367 10.32 33.82 10.85
C ARG A 367 10.06 34.79 9.69
N GLY A 368 8.82 35.24 9.48
CA GLY A 368 8.44 36.06 8.31
C GLY A 368 8.53 35.31 6.98
N LEU A 369 8.35 33.98 6.99
CA LEU A 369 8.46 33.09 5.84
C LEU A 369 7.10 32.50 5.45
N ASP A 370 6.99 32.09 4.19
CA ASP A 370 5.93 31.19 3.73
C ASP A 370 6.03 29.85 4.51
N PRO A 371 4.93 29.23 4.96
CA PRO A 371 4.97 27.95 5.67
C PRO A 371 5.72 26.84 4.91
N ILE A 372 5.63 26.84 3.57
CA ILE A 372 6.34 25.88 2.73
C ILE A 372 7.85 26.17 2.76
N ASP A 373 8.25 27.44 2.68
CA ASP A 373 9.67 27.80 2.76
C ASP A 373 10.24 27.44 4.15
N ALA A 374 9.48 27.66 5.22
CA ALA A 374 9.86 27.25 6.57
C ALA A 374 10.04 25.73 6.71
N MET A 375 9.13 24.93 6.12
CA MET A 375 9.28 23.47 6.06
C MET A 375 10.54 23.08 5.27
N LEU A 376 10.75 23.65 4.08
CA LEU A 376 11.91 23.32 3.24
C LEU A 376 13.24 23.73 3.89
N ASP A 377 13.28 24.86 4.61
CA ASP A 377 14.46 25.27 5.39
C ASP A 377 14.80 24.26 6.48
N LEU A 378 13.80 23.81 7.25
CA LEU A 378 14.00 22.85 8.32
C LEU A 378 14.40 21.47 7.78
N VAL A 379 13.78 21.02 6.69
CA VAL A 379 14.16 19.75 6.04
C VAL A 379 15.57 19.83 5.47
N ALA A 380 15.95 20.92 4.81
CA ALA A 380 17.30 21.10 4.28
C ALA A 380 18.36 21.16 5.40
N THR A 381 17.99 21.63 6.59
CA THR A 381 18.92 21.80 7.72
C THR A 381 19.05 20.53 8.55
N HIS A 382 17.92 19.86 8.84
CA HIS A 382 17.87 18.76 9.81
C HIS A 382 17.64 17.39 9.16
N GLY A 383 17.27 17.34 7.88
CA GLY A 383 16.98 16.10 7.17
C GLY A 383 16.01 15.21 7.95
N LYS A 384 16.40 13.96 8.18
CA LYS A 384 15.60 12.95 8.91
C LYS A 384 15.50 13.20 10.42
N ALA A 385 16.31 14.10 10.99
CA ALA A 385 16.22 14.45 12.41
C ALA A 385 15.02 15.37 12.73
N LEU A 386 14.42 15.97 11.70
CA LEU A 386 13.12 16.64 11.82
C LEU A 386 12.01 15.60 11.70
N ARG A 387 11.25 15.37 12.76
CA ARG A 387 10.08 14.50 12.75
C ARG A 387 8.81 15.30 13.00
N TRP A 388 7.79 15.08 12.17
CA TRP A 388 6.50 15.74 12.31
C TRP A 388 5.33 14.76 12.13
N PHE A 389 4.17 15.16 12.62
CA PHE A 389 2.96 14.36 12.74
C PHE A 389 1.75 15.08 12.16
N THR A 390 0.81 14.33 11.58
CA THR A 390 -0.53 14.79 11.20
C THR A 390 -1.48 13.61 11.00
N VAL A 391 -2.78 13.87 10.93
CA VAL A 391 -3.81 12.87 10.65
C VAL A 391 -4.34 13.08 9.22
N ILE A 392 -4.35 12.03 8.40
CA ILE A 392 -4.71 12.15 6.98
C ILE A 392 -6.10 11.61 6.65
N ALA A 393 -6.68 10.77 7.49
CA ALA A 393 -8.04 10.26 7.33
C ALA A 393 -8.64 9.79 8.68
N ASN A 394 -9.95 9.56 8.69
CA ASN A 394 -10.68 8.93 9.80
C ASN A 394 -10.62 9.69 11.15
N ASP A 395 -10.31 10.98 11.12
CA ASP A 395 -10.31 11.90 12.26
C ASP A 395 -11.72 12.29 12.76
N ARG A 396 -12.78 11.81 12.10
CA ARG A 396 -14.19 12.10 12.45
C ARG A 396 -14.90 10.81 12.91
N PRO A 397 -15.13 10.62 14.22
CA PRO A 397 -15.64 9.36 14.78
C PRO A 397 -16.95 8.87 14.17
N ASP A 398 -17.88 9.77 13.86
CA ASP A 398 -19.17 9.39 13.25
C ASP A 398 -18.99 8.77 11.86
N TRP A 399 -18.05 9.30 11.07
CA TRP A 399 -17.75 8.77 9.74
C TRP A 399 -16.90 7.51 9.82
N LEU A 400 -15.97 7.43 10.76
CA LEU A 400 -15.24 6.18 11.02
C LEU A 400 -16.20 5.05 11.40
N ARG A 401 -17.16 5.32 12.28
CA ARG A 401 -18.22 4.35 12.61
C ARG A 401 -19.02 3.94 11.38
N TRP A 402 -19.42 4.89 10.54
CA TRP A 402 -20.13 4.58 9.30
C TRP A 402 -19.32 3.68 8.35
N ILE A 403 -17.99 3.89 8.28
CA ILE A 403 -17.08 3.07 7.46
C ILE A 403 -17.01 1.65 8.02
N VAL A 404 -16.79 1.51 9.33
CA VAL A 404 -16.67 0.20 10.00
C VAL A 404 -17.97 -0.58 9.95
N ASP A 405 -19.12 0.10 10.06
CA ASP A 405 -20.45 -0.51 10.00
C ASP A 405 -20.89 -0.81 8.53
N HIS A 406 -20.12 -0.42 7.52
CA HIS A 406 -20.52 -0.58 6.12
C HIS A 406 -20.51 -2.07 5.71
N PRO A 407 -21.62 -2.62 5.15
CA PRO A 407 -21.76 -4.07 4.91
C PRO A 407 -20.81 -4.63 3.85
N ASP A 408 -20.25 -3.76 3.01
CA ASP A 408 -19.27 -4.10 1.98
C ASP A 408 -17.83 -3.67 2.34
N ALA A 409 -17.58 -3.28 3.60
CA ALA A 409 -16.24 -3.04 4.11
C ALA A 409 -15.63 -4.34 4.67
N LEU A 410 -14.31 -4.48 4.51
CA LEU A 410 -13.47 -5.48 5.17
C LEU A 410 -12.52 -4.73 6.08
N ILE A 411 -12.62 -4.98 7.38
CA ILE A 411 -11.66 -4.41 8.34
C ILE A 411 -10.31 -5.08 8.09
N GLY A 412 -9.31 -4.26 7.82
CA GLY A 412 -7.97 -4.66 7.36
C GLY A 412 -7.21 -3.42 6.88
N PHE A 413 -6.27 -3.59 5.94
CA PHE A 413 -5.42 -2.49 5.45
C PHE A 413 -4.46 -1.95 6.53
N SER A 414 -3.85 -2.86 7.30
CA SER A 414 -2.81 -2.48 8.27
C SER A 414 -1.50 -2.06 7.62
N ASP A 415 -1.31 -2.33 6.33
CA ASP A 415 -0.09 -2.02 5.59
C ASP A 415 1.20 -2.57 6.28
N ALA A 416 1.05 -3.59 7.11
CA ALA A 416 2.10 -3.96 8.04
C ALA A 416 3.31 -4.53 7.29
N GLY A 417 4.51 -4.16 7.74
CA GLY A 417 5.76 -4.41 7.01
C GLY A 417 6.18 -3.23 6.12
N ALA A 418 5.27 -2.35 5.74
CA ALA A 418 5.57 -1.10 5.05
C ALA A 418 5.67 0.08 6.01
N HIS A 419 6.28 1.17 5.53
CA HIS A 419 6.22 2.50 6.13
C HIS A 419 6.53 2.54 7.63
N LEU A 420 7.44 1.68 8.10
CA LEU A 420 7.67 1.37 9.52
C LEU A 420 7.94 2.58 10.41
N ARG A 421 8.38 3.70 9.81
CA ARG A 421 8.64 4.96 10.53
C ARG A 421 7.60 6.04 10.30
N ASN A 422 6.69 5.83 9.35
CA ASN A 422 5.90 6.87 8.70
C ASN A 422 4.40 6.73 8.85
N MET A 423 3.88 5.51 8.84
CA MET A 423 2.45 5.27 8.97
C MET A 423 2.26 4.29 10.11
N ALA A 424 1.32 4.60 11.01
CA ALA A 424 0.91 3.64 12.02
C ALA A 424 -0.62 3.66 12.09
N TYR A 425 -1.18 2.47 12.31
CA TYR A 425 -2.61 2.21 12.36
C TYR A 425 -2.94 1.46 13.65
#